data_AF-A0A5B1QKK8-F1
#
_entry.id   AF-A0A5B1QKK8-F1
#
_cell.length_a   1.000
_cell.length_b   1.000
_cell.length_c   1.000
_cell.angle_alpha   90.00
_cell.angle_beta   90.00
_cell.angle_gamma   90.00
#
_symmetry.space_group_name_H-M   'P 1'
#
loop_
_entity.id
_entity.type
_entity.pdbx_description
1 polymer ?
#
loop_
_entity_poly.entity_id
_entity_poly.type
_entity_poly.pdbx_seq_one_letter_code
_entity_poly.pdbx_strand_id
1 'polypeptide(L)'
;MSPDTPALDPLSFHGRDGLNSRPSVARRKSQPTGTRKNVTPETLVPLDAPIQPRKYITPSQTSRKELPVTFARKRARSAAFGADDELAVEDVAVAPVTMTEEEAIKAKRLQNTLAARRSRKRKLEYQRELEDSLEAERQEKEMWKARALVLEALLRDKGHDVPRIDA
;
A
#
# COMPACT_ATOMS: atom_id res chain seq x y z
N MET A 1 -24.03 30.54 -5.63
CA MET A 1 -22.67 31.05 -5.39
C MET A 1 -21.92 29.99 -4.61
N SER A 2 -20.87 29.44 -5.19
CA SER A 2 -20.06 28.38 -4.56
C SER A 2 -18.88 29.02 -3.81
N PRO A 3 -18.50 28.52 -2.62
CA PRO A 3 -17.37 29.06 -1.87
C PRO A 3 -16.04 28.65 -2.52
N ASP A 4 -15.14 29.63 -2.65
CA ASP A 4 -13.76 29.46 -3.10
C ASP A 4 -12.98 28.57 -2.13
N THR A 5 -12.25 27.60 -2.68
CA THR A 5 -11.30 26.78 -1.91
C THR A 5 -9.91 27.38 -2.09
N PRO A 6 -9.19 27.76 -1.02
CA PRO A 6 -7.83 28.28 -1.16
C PRO A 6 -6.89 27.15 -1.58
N ALA A 7 -6.26 27.30 -2.75
CA ALA A 7 -5.19 26.42 -3.19
C ALA A 7 -4.00 26.52 -2.24
N LEU A 8 -3.50 25.37 -1.78
CA LEU A 8 -2.30 25.30 -0.94
C LEU A 8 -1.06 25.63 -1.79
N ASP A 9 -0.42 26.76 -1.49
CA ASP A 9 0.82 27.21 -2.14
C ASP A 9 2.01 26.29 -1.75
N PRO A 10 2.65 25.58 -2.70
CA PRO A 10 3.76 24.68 -2.42
C PRO A 10 5.03 25.39 -1.90
N LEU A 11 5.08 26.73 -1.93
CA LEU A 11 6.26 27.50 -1.50
C LEU A 11 6.34 27.76 0.01
N SER A 12 5.30 27.40 0.78
CA SER A 12 5.23 27.62 2.24
C SER A 12 6.14 26.72 3.09
N PHE A 13 6.98 25.86 2.48
CA PHE A 13 7.88 24.94 3.20
C PHE A 13 9.31 25.45 3.39
N HIS A 14 9.60 26.72 3.13
CA HIS A 14 10.93 27.28 3.39
C HIS A 14 11.07 27.70 4.85
N GLY A 15 11.27 26.68 5.70
CA GLY A 15 11.79 26.86 7.06
C GLY A 15 13.11 27.64 7.00
N ARG A 16 13.11 28.79 7.65
CA ARG A 16 14.32 29.58 7.92
C ARG A 16 15.13 28.84 8.97
N ASP A 17 16.26 28.25 8.59
CA ASP A 17 17.27 27.79 9.56
C ASP A 17 18.69 27.86 8.99
N GLY A 18 19.47 28.76 9.59
CA GLY A 18 20.77 28.48 10.18
C GLY A 18 21.86 27.82 9.32
N LEU A 19 22.94 28.58 9.09
CA LEU A 19 24.27 28.15 8.69
C LEU A 19 24.67 26.78 9.28
N ASN A 20 24.89 25.79 8.42
CA ASN A 20 25.88 24.72 8.61
C ASN A 20 26.13 24.02 7.27
N SER A 21 27.12 24.51 6.52
CA SER A 21 27.60 23.89 5.28
C SER A 21 28.42 22.63 5.61
N ARG A 22 27.77 21.48 5.64
CA ARG A 22 28.42 20.19 5.34
C ARG A 22 28.11 19.85 3.88
N PRO A 23 29.06 19.33 3.09
CA PRO A 23 28.78 18.91 1.72
C PRO A 23 27.84 17.69 1.78
N SER A 24 26.54 17.95 1.76
CA SER A 24 25.54 16.90 1.66
C SER A 24 25.65 16.31 0.26
N VAL A 25 26.07 15.05 0.16
CA VAL A 25 25.96 14.27 -1.07
C VAL A 25 24.52 14.39 -1.53
N ALA A 26 24.32 15.05 -2.67
CA ALA A 26 23.00 15.33 -3.23
C ALA A 26 22.22 14.02 -3.37
N ARG A 27 21.38 13.75 -2.38
CA ARG A 27 20.58 12.54 -2.31
C ARG A 27 19.50 12.70 -3.38
N ARG A 28 19.73 12.12 -4.57
CA ARG A 28 18.76 12.11 -5.65
C ARG A 28 17.42 11.66 -5.05
N LYS A 29 16.46 12.57 -5.00
CA LYS A 29 15.13 12.30 -4.46
C LYS A 29 14.45 11.38 -5.46
N SER A 30 14.58 10.06 -5.26
CA SER A 30 13.86 9.07 -6.05
C SER A 30 12.37 9.31 -5.83
N GLN A 31 11.58 9.21 -6.92
CA GLN A 31 10.13 9.33 -6.86
C GLN A 31 9.56 8.42 -5.76
N PRO A 32 8.49 8.82 -5.06
CA PRO A 32 7.94 8.02 -3.97
C PRO A 32 7.35 6.70 -4.49
N THR A 33 8.11 5.61 -4.46
CA THR A 33 7.67 4.27 -4.88
C THR A 33 6.71 3.62 -3.86
N GLY A 34 6.35 4.32 -2.78
CA GLY A 34 5.43 3.83 -1.75
C GLY A 34 5.92 2.60 -0.96
N THR A 35 7.14 2.12 -1.22
CA THR A 35 7.84 1.01 -0.58
C THR A 35 9.29 1.41 -0.29
N ARG A 36 9.95 0.72 0.65
CA ARG A 36 11.38 0.93 0.94
C ARG A 36 12.22 0.24 -0.13
N LYS A 37 13.39 0.79 -0.45
CA LYS A 37 14.33 0.20 -1.43
C LYS A 37 14.72 -1.22 -0.99
N ASN A 38 14.72 -2.15 -1.93
CA ASN A 38 15.15 -3.56 -1.77
C ASN A 38 14.33 -4.38 -0.75
N VAL A 39 13.06 -4.02 -0.55
CA VAL A 39 12.16 -4.83 0.30
C VAL A 39 11.37 -5.80 -0.59
N THR A 40 11.53 -7.09 -0.33
CA THR A 40 10.76 -8.18 -0.96
C THR A 40 9.66 -8.67 -0.01
N PRO A 41 8.59 -9.30 -0.50
CA PRO A 41 7.54 -9.86 0.36
C PRO A 41 8.07 -10.86 1.41
N GLU A 42 9.18 -11.55 1.13
CA GLU A 42 9.82 -12.47 2.08
C GLU A 42 10.62 -11.77 3.17
N THR A 43 11.17 -10.58 2.89
CA THR A 43 11.86 -9.77 3.90
C THR A 43 10.91 -9.07 4.88
N LEU A 44 9.59 -9.15 4.64
CA LEU A 44 8.60 -8.60 5.57
C LEU A 44 8.52 -9.46 6.83
N VAL A 45 8.10 -8.83 7.92
CA VAL A 45 7.76 -9.54 9.15
C VAL A 45 6.61 -10.52 8.85
N PRO A 46 6.79 -11.84 9.08
CA PRO A 46 5.77 -12.84 8.84
C PRO A 46 4.47 -12.58 9.61
N LEU A 47 3.34 -13.11 9.12
CA LEU A 47 2.05 -12.97 9.81
C LEU A 47 2.08 -13.62 11.19
N ASP A 48 2.72 -14.78 11.30
CA ASP A 48 2.79 -15.58 12.54
C ASP A 48 3.87 -15.07 13.51
N ALA A 49 4.64 -14.04 13.12
CA ALA A 49 5.69 -13.52 13.97
C ALA A 49 5.11 -12.90 15.26
N PRO A 50 5.69 -13.19 16.43
CA PRO A 50 5.19 -12.70 17.71
C PRO A 50 4.97 -11.18 17.74
N ILE A 51 3.87 -10.74 18.37
CA ILE A 51 3.56 -9.32 18.54
C ILE A 51 3.95 -8.90 19.96
N GLN A 52 4.84 -7.93 20.06
CA GLN A 52 5.30 -7.41 21.34
C GLN A 52 4.19 -6.64 22.07
N PRO A 53 3.89 -6.96 23.34
CA PRO A 53 2.93 -6.21 24.13
C PRO A 53 3.46 -4.81 24.46
N ARG A 54 2.56 -3.83 24.50
CA ARG A 54 2.89 -2.45 24.88
C ARG A 54 2.53 -2.20 26.34
N LYS A 55 3.53 -1.88 27.17
CA LYS A 55 3.33 -1.44 28.57
C LYS A 55 3.19 0.08 28.61
N TYR A 56 2.06 0.57 29.10
CA TYR A 56 1.83 1.99 29.32
C TYR A 56 2.15 2.35 30.77
N ILE A 57 3.02 3.34 30.96
CA ILE A 57 3.28 3.93 32.28
C ILE A 57 2.20 4.99 32.57
N THR A 58 1.76 5.70 31.53
CA THR A 58 0.69 6.70 31.58
C THR A 58 -0.47 6.30 30.67
N PRO A 59 -1.72 6.63 31.02
CA PRO A 59 -2.87 6.31 30.17
C PRO A 59 -2.66 6.94 28.79
N SER A 60 -2.91 6.16 27.73
CA SER A 60 -2.65 6.61 26.37
C SER A 60 -3.42 7.91 26.08
N GLN A 61 -2.85 8.82 25.30
CA GLN A 61 -3.46 10.13 25.07
C GLN A 61 -4.88 10.04 24.47
N THR A 62 -5.14 8.97 23.72
CA THR A 62 -6.46 8.63 23.17
C THR A 62 -7.37 7.90 24.15
N SER A 63 -6.84 7.31 25.23
CA SER A 63 -7.63 6.69 26.32
C SER A 63 -8.45 7.70 27.11
N ARG A 64 -8.03 8.97 27.12
CA ARG A 64 -8.75 10.05 27.82
C ARG A 64 -10.00 10.52 27.07
N LYS A 65 -10.19 10.09 25.82
CA LYS A 65 -11.38 10.43 25.02
C LYS A 65 -12.37 9.30 25.22
N GLU A 66 -13.55 9.60 25.78
CA GLU A 66 -14.66 8.65 25.78
C GLU A 66 -14.81 8.05 24.39
N LEU A 67 -14.93 6.72 24.33
CA LEU A 67 -14.92 5.99 23.07
C LEU A 67 -15.92 6.65 22.11
N PRO A 68 -15.48 7.10 20.91
CA PRO A 68 -16.36 7.77 19.97
C PRO A 68 -17.65 6.98 19.80
N VAL A 69 -18.80 7.65 19.75
CA VAL A 69 -20.16 7.06 19.68
C VAL A 69 -20.28 5.94 18.63
N THR A 70 -19.43 5.95 17.61
CA THR A 70 -19.31 4.88 16.60
C THR A 70 -18.92 3.51 17.19
N PHE A 71 -18.14 3.45 18.27
CA PHE A 71 -17.82 2.19 18.98
C PHE A 71 -18.98 1.68 19.84
N ALA A 72 -19.73 2.58 20.48
CA ALA A 72 -20.97 2.22 21.19
C ALA A 72 -22.05 1.72 20.22
N ARG A 73 -22.22 2.40 19.07
CA ARG A 73 -23.18 2.02 18.02
C ARG A 73 -22.82 0.72 17.31
N LYS A 74 -21.54 0.45 17.03
CA LYS A 74 -21.11 -0.83 16.44
C LYS A 74 -21.30 -2.00 17.41
N ARG A 75 -21.03 -1.80 18.71
CA ARG A 75 -21.31 -2.78 19.76
C ARG A 75 -22.82 -3.10 19.86
N ALA A 76 -23.68 -2.09 19.74
CA ALA A 76 -25.13 -2.27 19.73
C ALA A 76 -25.63 -3.00 18.47
N ARG A 77 -25.07 -2.71 17.29
CA ARG A 77 -25.44 -3.39 16.03
C ARG A 77 -24.99 -4.84 15.97
N SER A 78 -23.77 -5.17 16.40
CA SER A 78 -23.29 -6.55 16.45
C SER A 78 -24.03 -7.41 17.47
N ALA A 79 -24.60 -6.79 18.52
CA ALA A 79 -25.44 -7.48 19.49
C ALA A 79 -26.88 -7.70 18.99
N ALA A 80 -27.36 -6.87 18.06
CA ALA A 80 -28.75 -6.90 17.57
C ALA A 80 -28.94 -7.68 16.25
N PHE A 81 -27.91 -7.75 15.40
CA PHE A 81 -27.97 -8.44 14.12
C PHE A 81 -26.74 -9.34 14.00
N GLY A 82 -26.95 -10.65 14.16
CA GLY A 82 -25.90 -11.66 14.09
C GLY A 82 -25.19 -11.67 12.72
N ALA A 83 -23.86 -11.65 12.78
CA ALA A 83 -22.88 -12.39 11.97
C ALA A 83 -23.15 -12.78 10.49
N ASP A 84 -23.75 -11.93 9.65
CA ASP A 84 -23.99 -12.26 8.22
C ASP A 84 -23.24 -11.37 7.22
N ASP A 85 -21.95 -11.10 7.48
CA ASP A 85 -21.03 -10.51 6.49
C ASP A 85 -19.87 -11.48 6.23
N GLU A 86 -20.08 -12.38 5.26
CA GLU A 86 -19.24 -13.53 4.91
C GLU A 86 -17.81 -13.17 4.49
N LEU A 87 -17.52 -11.89 4.20
CA LEU A 87 -16.18 -11.41 3.84
C LEU A 87 -15.34 -10.90 5.04
N ALA A 88 -15.91 -10.91 6.25
CA ALA A 88 -15.22 -10.49 7.47
C ALA A 88 -14.79 -11.67 8.38
N VAL A 89 -15.09 -12.92 8.02
CA VAL A 89 -15.16 -14.03 8.99
C VAL A 89 -13.81 -14.59 9.46
N GLU A 90 -12.69 -14.37 8.77
CA GLU A 90 -11.41 -14.98 9.20
C GLU A 90 -10.64 -14.22 10.29
N ASP A 91 -11.02 -13.00 10.68
CA ASP A 91 -10.22 -12.21 11.64
C ASP A 91 -11.04 -11.47 12.69
N VAL A 92 -12.33 -11.80 12.81
CA VAL A 92 -13.22 -11.22 13.81
C VAL A 92 -13.32 -12.18 14.98
N ALA A 93 -12.26 -12.19 15.80
CA ALA A 93 -12.50 -12.34 17.23
C ALA A 93 -13.36 -11.15 17.67
N VAL A 94 -14.68 -11.27 17.54
CA VAL A 94 -15.64 -10.39 18.21
C VAL A 94 -15.28 -10.54 19.67
N ALA A 95 -14.57 -9.56 20.23
CA ALA A 95 -14.26 -9.54 21.65
C ALA A 95 -15.60 -9.75 22.39
N PRO A 96 -15.77 -10.86 23.16
CA PRO A 96 -17.02 -11.13 23.83
C PRO A 96 -17.37 -9.94 24.72
N VAL A 97 -18.67 -9.69 24.91
CA VAL A 97 -19.22 -8.53 25.64
C VAL A 97 -18.65 -8.41 27.08
N THR A 98 -18.00 -9.46 27.57
CA THR A 98 -17.32 -9.58 28.87
C THR A 98 -15.87 -9.08 28.90
N MET A 99 -15.28 -8.71 27.76
CA MET A 99 -13.88 -8.25 27.70
C MET A 99 -13.73 -6.88 28.36
N THR A 100 -12.74 -6.76 29.23
CA THR A 100 -12.34 -5.48 29.82
C THR A 100 -11.93 -4.51 28.72
N GLU A 101 -12.06 -3.20 28.96
CA GLU A 101 -11.71 -2.18 27.95
C GLU A 101 -10.25 -2.31 27.47
N GLU A 102 -9.37 -2.71 28.37
CA GLU A 102 -7.96 -2.97 28.07
C GLU A 102 -7.76 -4.13 27.08
N GLU A 103 -8.53 -5.21 27.23
CA GLU A 103 -8.50 -6.36 26.33
C GLU A 103 -9.03 -6.01 24.94
N ALA A 104 -10.12 -5.23 24.87
CA ALA A 104 -10.64 -4.74 23.60
C ALA A 104 -9.64 -3.84 22.86
N ILE A 105 -8.86 -3.03 23.59
CA ILE A 105 -7.79 -2.21 23.02
C ILE A 105 -6.64 -3.09 22.51
N LYS A 106 -6.23 -4.10 23.28
CA LYS A 106 -5.18 -5.06 22.87
C LYS A 106 -5.60 -5.81 21.60
N ALA A 107 -6.84 -6.32 21.55
CA ALA A 107 -7.38 -7.03 20.39
C ALA A 107 -7.36 -6.17 19.11
N LYS A 108 -7.83 -4.92 19.17
CA LYS A 108 -7.78 -4.01 18.01
C LYS A 108 -6.36 -3.73 17.52
N ARG A 109 -5.38 -3.70 18.41
CA ARG A 109 -3.97 -3.48 18.03
C ARG A 109 -3.37 -4.69 17.38
N LEU A 110 -3.68 -5.89 17.88
CA LEU A 110 -3.30 -7.13 17.22
C LEU A 110 -3.88 -7.15 15.80
N GLN A 111 -5.18 -6.89 15.67
CA GLN A 111 -5.87 -6.81 14.39
C GLN A 111 -5.23 -5.78 13.44
N ASN A 112 -4.97 -4.56 13.92
CA ASN A 112 -4.33 -3.53 13.08
C ASN A 112 -2.91 -3.93 12.65
N THR A 113 -2.15 -4.59 13.54
CA THR A 113 -0.81 -5.08 13.23
C THR A 113 -0.85 -6.15 12.14
N LEU A 114 -1.74 -7.13 12.27
CA LEU A 114 -1.93 -8.19 11.27
C LEU A 114 -2.43 -7.63 9.93
N ALA A 115 -3.42 -6.74 9.97
CA ALA A 115 -3.94 -6.06 8.78
C ALA A 115 -2.83 -5.25 8.07
N ALA A 116 -1.99 -4.54 8.83
CA ALA A 116 -0.87 -3.80 8.28
C ALA A 116 0.19 -4.72 7.64
N ARG A 117 0.48 -5.89 8.26
CA ARG A 117 1.40 -6.89 7.67
C ARG A 117 0.84 -7.43 6.35
N ARG A 118 -0.42 -7.88 6.34
CA ARG A 118 -1.11 -8.39 5.13
C ARG A 118 -1.16 -7.33 4.02
N SER A 119 -1.51 -6.08 4.37
CA SER A 119 -1.57 -4.98 3.41
C SER A 119 -0.21 -4.70 2.76
N ARG A 120 0.87 -4.68 3.56
CA ARG A 120 2.23 -4.48 3.02
C ARG A 120 2.67 -5.63 2.12
N LYS A 121 2.37 -6.88 2.50
CA LYS A 121 2.65 -8.07 1.70
C LYS A 121 1.93 -8.01 0.34
N ARG A 122 0.60 -7.82 0.36
CA ARG A 122 -0.23 -7.68 -0.84
C ARG A 122 0.24 -6.56 -1.75
N LYS A 123 0.64 -5.41 -1.20
CA LYS A 123 1.12 -4.27 -2.00
C LYS A 123 2.41 -4.61 -2.75
N LEU A 124 3.33 -5.33 -2.12
CA LEU A 124 4.58 -5.75 -2.75
C LEU A 124 4.36 -6.86 -3.78
N GLU A 125 3.46 -7.81 -3.49
CA GLU A 125 3.07 -8.84 -4.45
C GLU A 125 2.44 -8.23 -5.70
N TYR A 126 1.48 -7.32 -5.54
CA TYR A 126 0.86 -6.61 -6.65
C TYR A 126 1.87 -5.79 -7.46
N GLN A 127 2.82 -5.13 -6.80
CA GLN A 127 3.89 -4.40 -7.50
C GLN A 127 4.76 -5.37 -8.33
N ARG A 128 5.11 -6.52 -7.77
CA ARG A 128 5.88 -7.55 -8.47
C ARG A 128 5.11 -8.11 -9.68
N GLU A 129 3.83 -8.43 -9.51
CA GLU A 129 2.97 -8.90 -10.61
C GLU A 129 2.91 -7.90 -11.76
N LEU A 130 2.83 -6.59 -11.47
CA LEU A 130 2.88 -5.54 -12.49
C LEU A 130 4.23 -5.46 -13.21
N GLU A 131 5.33 -5.62 -12.47
CA GLU A 131 6.68 -5.63 -13.04
C GLU A 131 6.86 -6.86 -13.96
N ASP A 132 6.42 -8.04 -13.51
CA ASP A 132 6.45 -9.29 -14.26
C ASP A 132 5.57 -9.22 -15.52
N SER A 133 4.37 -8.62 -15.45
CA SER A 133 3.48 -8.47 -16.60
C SER A 133 4.04 -7.51 -17.65
N LEU A 134 4.63 -6.39 -17.22
CA LEU A 134 5.31 -5.45 -18.13
C LEU A 134 6.50 -6.10 -18.83
N GLU A 135 7.25 -6.93 -18.12
CA GLU A 135 8.36 -7.67 -18.72
C GLU A 135 7.86 -8.68 -19.76
N ALA A 136 6.81 -9.44 -19.46
CA ALA A 136 6.19 -10.39 -20.39
C ALA A 136 5.67 -9.70 -21.65
N GLU A 137 4.88 -8.63 -21.51
CA GLU A 137 4.37 -7.84 -22.64
C GLU A 137 5.49 -7.27 -23.50
N ARG A 138 6.58 -6.81 -22.86
CA ARG A 138 7.75 -6.29 -23.57
C ARG A 138 8.45 -7.40 -24.36
N GLN A 139 8.62 -8.58 -23.79
CA GLN A 139 9.22 -9.73 -24.47
C GLN A 139 8.37 -10.17 -25.67
N GLU A 140 7.05 -10.23 -25.51
CA GLU A 140 6.13 -10.56 -26.60
C GLU A 140 6.20 -9.52 -27.72
N LYS A 141 6.19 -8.22 -27.38
CA LYS A 141 6.34 -7.14 -28.35
C LYS A 141 7.64 -7.26 -29.14
N GLU A 142 8.76 -7.50 -28.47
CA GLU A 142 10.06 -7.66 -29.13
C GLU A 142 10.10 -8.93 -30.01
N MET A 143 9.52 -10.04 -29.55
CA MET A 143 9.40 -11.26 -30.35
C MET A 143 8.61 -11.01 -31.62
N TRP A 144 7.43 -10.38 -31.53
CA TRP A 144 6.60 -10.08 -32.69
C TRP A 144 7.25 -9.07 -33.62
N LYS A 145 7.92 -8.06 -33.07
CA LYS A 145 8.71 -7.10 -33.86
C LYS A 145 9.84 -7.80 -34.62
N ALA A 146 10.59 -8.70 -33.96
CA ALA A 146 11.65 -9.47 -34.62
C ALA A 146 11.08 -10.35 -35.75
N ARG A 147 9.97 -11.05 -35.50
CA ARG A 147 9.28 -11.86 -36.52
C ARG A 147 8.82 -11.01 -37.70
N ALA A 148 8.21 -9.85 -37.44
CA ALA A 148 7.77 -8.93 -38.48
C ALA A 148 8.93 -8.42 -39.33
N LEU A 149 10.05 -8.02 -38.71
CA LEU A 149 11.25 -7.56 -39.42
C LEU A 149 11.86 -8.65 -40.30
N VAL A 150 11.90 -9.90 -39.84
CA VAL A 150 12.39 -11.03 -40.64
C VAL A 150 11.49 -11.27 -41.86
N LEU A 151 10.17 -11.27 -41.66
CA LEU A 151 9.22 -11.45 -42.76
C LEU A 151 9.26 -10.29 -43.76
N GLU A 152 9.38 -9.05 -43.27
CA GLU A 152 9.57 -7.86 -44.09
C GLU A 152 10.83 -7.98 -44.96
N ALA A 153 11.95 -8.41 -44.38
CA ALA A 153 13.19 -8.62 -45.12
C ALA A 153 13.02 -9.71 -46.21
N LEU A 154 12.36 -10.83 -45.89
CA LEU A 154 12.10 -11.91 -46.85
C LEU A 154 11.17 -11.47 -47.99
N LEU A 155 10.17 -10.63 -47.71
CA LEU A 155 9.26 -10.11 -48.73
C LEU A 155 9.98 -9.15 -49.68
N ARG A 156 10.82 -8.25 -49.12
CA ARG A 156 11.66 -7.35 -49.92
C ARG A 156 12.66 -8.10 -50.80
N ASP A 157 13.29 -9.14 -50.27
CA ASP A 157 14.23 -9.99 -51.02
C ASP A 157 13.54 -10.66 -52.23
N LYS A 158 12.26 -11.03 -52.08
CA LYS A 158 11.42 -11.58 -53.16
C LYS A 158 10.83 -10.51 -54.09
N GLY A 159 11.17 -9.23 -53.90
CA GLY A 159 10.72 -8.12 -54.74
C GLY A 159 9.31 -7.61 -54.44
N HIS A 160 8.74 -7.94 -53.29
CA HIS A 160 7.45 -7.39 -52.85
C HIS A 160 7.67 -6.07 -52.08
N ASP A 161 6.83 -5.07 -52.37
CA ASP A 161 6.82 -3.81 -51.62
C ASP A 161 6.09 -3.99 -50.29
N VAL A 162 6.72 -3.55 -49.20
CA VAL A 162 6.18 -3.69 -47.84
C VAL A 162 5.80 -2.31 -47.32
N PRO A 163 4.51 -2.04 -47.06
CA PRO A 163 4.06 -0.74 -46.62
C PRO A 163 4.66 -0.40 -45.25
N ARG A 164 5.18 0.81 -45.11
CA ARG A 164 5.60 1.36 -43.82
C ARG A 164 4.35 1.75 -43.04
N ILE A 165 4.13 1.05 -41.93
CA ILE A 165 3.12 1.43 -40.95
C ILE A 165 3.83 2.37 -39.97
N ASP A 166 3.79 3.66 -40.27
CA ASP A 166 4.20 4.68 -39.31
C ASP A 166 3.16 4.71 -38.18
N ALA A 167 3.64 4.57 -36.94
CA ALA A 167 2.82 4.50 -35.72
C ALA A 167 2.55 5.89 -35.13
#